data_AF-A0A382U5N0-F1
#
_entry.id   AF-A0A382U5N0-F1
#
_cell.length_a   1.000
_cell.length_b   1.000
_cell.length_c   1.000
_cell.angle_alpha   90.00
_cell.angle_beta   90.00
_cell.angle_gamma   90.00
#
_symmetry.space_group_name_H-M   'P 1'
#
loop_
_entity.id
_entity.type
_entity.pdbx_description
1 polymer ?
#
loop_
_entity_poly.entity_id
_entity_poly.type
_entity_poly.pdbx_seq_one_letter_code
_entity_poly.pdbx_strand_id
1 'polypeptide(L)'
;MGNNGIASHARVVVIGGGVVGVSALYHLAKKGWGKDILLLEKAELTSGSTWHAAGLLPLFNMSYSVGQVHKYSVDLYKKLEEETGQPVGFAQVGNLRLAMNDDRMDEYYQYAATAKTIGINVKFL
;
A
#
# COMPACT_ATOMS: atom_id res chain seq x y z
N MET A 1 24.84 1.42 30.19
CA MET A 1 23.84 1.53 29.10
C MET A 1 24.19 0.46 28.09
N GLY A 2 23.44 -0.64 28.10
CA GLY A 2 23.78 -1.86 27.37
C GLY A 2 23.71 -1.65 25.86
N ASN A 3 24.60 -2.33 25.14
CA ASN A 3 24.60 -2.35 23.69
C ASN A 3 23.27 -2.95 23.21
N ASN A 4 22.35 -2.15 22.65
CA ASN A 4 20.95 -2.51 22.36
C ASN A 4 20.77 -3.59 21.25
N GLY A 5 21.78 -4.40 20.94
CA GLY A 5 21.71 -5.40 19.87
C GLY A 5 21.54 -4.82 18.46
N ILE A 6 21.65 -3.50 18.30
CA ILE A 6 21.53 -2.81 17.02
C ILE A 6 22.85 -3.00 16.26
N ALA A 7 22.75 -3.42 14.99
CA ALA A 7 23.91 -3.54 14.13
C ALA A 7 24.62 -2.19 14.00
N SER A 8 25.95 -2.17 14.19
CA SER A 8 26.77 -0.95 14.03
C SER A 8 26.90 -0.51 12.57
N HIS A 9 26.51 -1.37 11.63
CA HIS A 9 26.51 -1.11 10.20
C HIS A 9 25.28 -1.76 9.55
N ALA A 10 24.68 -1.07 8.59
CA ALA A 10 23.62 -1.59 7.72
C ALA A 10 23.77 -0.94 6.33
N ARG A 11 23.43 -1.67 5.28
CA ARG A 11 23.46 -1.17 3.90
C ARG A 11 22.29 -0.23 3.61
N VAL A 12 21.13 -0.51 4.19
CA VAL A 12 19.93 0.34 4.08
C VAL A 12 19.32 0.50 5.46
N VAL A 13 19.05 1.74 5.84
CA VAL A 13 18.30 2.08 7.05
C VAL A 13 16.97 2.70 6.65
N VAL A 14 15.86 2.07 7.03
CA VAL A 14 14.50 2.60 6.86
C VAL A 14 14.10 3.30 8.15
N ILE A 15 13.79 4.59 8.06
CA ILE A 15 13.38 5.41 9.21
C ILE A 15 11.85 5.55 9.19
N GLY A 16 11.18 4.98 10.18
CA GLY A 16 9.73 4.97 10.34
C GLY A 16 9.11 3.58 10.18
N GLY A 17 8.42 3.12 11.21
CA GLY A 17 7.69 1.86 11.33
C GLY A 17 6.20 1.95 10.96
N GLY A 18 5.82 2.94 10.15
CA GLY A 18 4.50 2.99 9.51
C GLY A 18 4.40 2.02 8.32
N VAL A 19 3.20 1.90 7.73
CA VAL A 19 2.93 0.95 6.63
C VAL A 19 3.89 1.10 5.44
N VAL A 20 4.28 2.33 5.10
CA VAL A 20 5.22 2.58 3.99
C VAL A 20 6.62 2.06 4.31
N GLY A 21 7.13 2.33 5.51
CA GLY A 21 8.47 1.90 5.91
C GLY A 21 8.57 0.38 6.07
N VAL A 22 7.58 -0.24 6.70
CA VAL A 22 7.51 -1.71 6.82
C VAL A 22 7.34 -2.35 5.45
N SER A 23 6.53 -1.78 4.55
CA SER A 23 6.41 -2.25 3.17
C SER A 23 7.74 -2.17 2.43
N ALA A 24 8.48 -1.06 2.51
CA ALA A 24 9.79 -0.94 1.89
C ALA A 24 10.76 -2.01 2.41
N LEU A 25 10.81 -2.21 3.74
CA LEU A 25 11.65 -3.23 4.37
C LEU A 25 11.26 -4.65 3.92
N TYR A 26 9.96 -4.97 3.87
CA TYR A 26 9.43 -6.25 3.40
C TYR A 26 9.88 -6.55 1.96
N HIS A 27 9.78 -5.58 1.04
CA HIS A 27 10.19 -5.77 -0.34
C HIS A 27 11.71 -5.91 -0.49
N LEU A 28 12.50 -5.18 0.31
CA LEU A 28 13.96 -5.35 0.34
C LEU A 28 14.35 -6.74 0.86
N ALA A 29 13.72 -7.19 1.94
CA ALA A 29 13.94 -8.53 2.50
C ALA A 29 13.61 -9.61 1.46
N LYS A 30 12.48 -9.51 0.77
CA LYS A 30 12.05 -10.44 -0.29
C LYS A 30 12.99 -10.47 -1.50
N LYS A 31 13.74 -9.39 -1.74
CA LYS A 31 14.81 -9.31 -2.74
C LYS A 31 16.15 -9.88 -2.26
N GLY A 32 16.20 -10.48 -1.07
CA GLY A 32 17.38 -11.14 -0.52
C GLY A 32 18.29 -10.25 0.33
N TRP A 33 17.85 -9.03 0.69
CA TRP A 33 18.69 -8.07 1.41
C TRP A 33 18.58 -8.20 2.94
N GLY A 34 17.90 -9.23 3.45
CA GLY A 34 17.45 -9.30 4.85
C GLY A 34 18.54 -9.13 5.93
N LYS A 35 19.80 -9.49 5.66
CA LYS A 35 20.91 -9.32 6.62
C LYS A 35 21.50 -7.91 6.65
N ASP A 36 21.23 -7.10 5.63
CA ASP A 36 21.88 -5.81 5.41
C ASP A 36 20.92 -4.62 5.59
N ILE A 37 19.69 -4.86 6.06
CA ILE A 37 18.67 -3.84 6.23
C ILE A 37 18.27 -3.69 7.69
N LEU A 38 18.03 -2.44 8.11
CA LEU A 38 17.61 -2.08 9.46
C LEU A 38 16.40 -1.14 9.38
N LEU A 39 15.41 -1.36 10.23
CA LEU A 39 14.31 -0.42 10.43
C LEU A 39 14.43 0.22 11.81
N LEU A 40 14.34 1.55 11.84
CA LEU A 40 14.33 2.34 13.06
C LEU A 40 12.98 3.04 13.20
N GLU A 41 12.28 2.77 14.29
CA GLU A 41 11.03 3.45 14.66
C GLU A 41 11.24 4.19 15.98
N LYS A 42 10.69 5.40 16.08
CA LYS A 42 10.79 6.26 17.25
C LYS A 42 10.06 5.66 18.45
N ALA A 43 8.89 5.07 18.23
CA ALA A 43 8.06 4.47 19.26
C ALA A 43 7.76 3.00 18.90
N GLU A 44 6.49 2.68 18.63
CA GLU A 44 6.06 1.36 18.17
C GLU A 44 5.61 1.40 16.71
N LEU A 45 5.54 0.23 16.08
CA LEU A 45 5.03 0.10 14.71
C LEU A 45 3.62 0.69 14.63
N THR A 46 3.30 1.31 13.49
CA THR A 46 1.99 1.92 13.20
C THR A 46 1.61 3.17 14.01
N SER A 47 2.38 3.56 15.04
CA SER A 47 2.09 4.68 15.96
C SER A 47 1.94 6.07 15.32
N GLY A 48 2.33 6.22 14.06
CA GLY A 48 2.07 7.41 13.23
C GLY A 48 0.65 7.43 12.64
N SER A 49 0.52 7.78 11.35
CA SER A 49 -0.80 7.88 10.71
C SER A 49 -1.46 6.53 10.37
N THR A 50 -0.69 5.45 10.43
CA THR A 50 -1.13 4.12 9.98
C THR A 50 -2.25 3.56 10.87
N TRP A 51 -2.16 3.68 12.19
CA TRP A 51 -3.14 3.07 13.09
C TRP A 51 -4.56 3.66 12.94
N HIS A 52 -4.66 4.95 12.61
CA HIS A 52 -5.94 5.66 12.50
C HIS A 52 -6.46 5.77 11.06
N ALA A 53 -5.86 5.04 10.13
CA ALA A 53 -6.33 4.99 8.74
C ALA A 53 -7.64 4.20 8.65
N ALA A 54 -8.60 4.68 7.85
CA ALA A 54 -9.89 4.00 7.66
C ALA A 54 -9.78 2.69 6.84
N GLY A 55 -8.62 2.38 6.25
CA GLY A 55 -8.36 1.11 5.56
C GLY A 55 -8.90 1.00 4.13
N LEU A 56 -9.32 2.11 3.50
CA LEU A 56 -9.77 2.07 2.10
C LEU A 56 -8.60 1.84 1.13
N LEU A 57 -8.77 0.87 0.23
CA LEU A 57 -7.83 0.56 -0.85
C LEU A 57 -8.48 0.86 -2.22
N PRO A 58 -8.43 2.13 -2.69
CA PRO A 58 -9.11 2.52 -3.91
C PRO A 58 -8.33 2.06 -5.15
N LEU A 59 -9.00 1.37 -6.07
CA LEU A 59 -8.45 1.12 -7.42
C LEU A 59 -8.70 2.29 -8.39
N PHE A 60 -9.24 3.40 -7.86
CA PHE A 60 -9.57 4.60 -8.61
C PHE A 60 -8.44 5.63 -8.58
N ASN A 61 -7.80 5.87 -9.73
CA ASN A 61 -6.86 6.97 -9.94
C ASN A 61 -6.85 7.44 -11.41
N MET A 62 -6.72 8.74 -11.64
CA MET A 62 -6.55 9.31 -12.99
C MET A 62 -5.14 9.09 -13.55
N SER A 63 -4.13 8.92 -12.69
CA SER A 63 -2.76 8.64 -13.07
C SER A 63 -2.54 7.15 -13.30
N TYR A 64 -2.00 6.81 -14.47
CA TYR A 64 -1.59 5.46 -14.81
C TYR A 64 -0.62 4.88 -13.77
N SER A 65 0.45 5.61 -13.45
CA SER A 65 1.50 5.11 -12.56
C SER A 65 1.00 4.91 -11.14
N VAL A 66 0.15 5.81 -10.63
CA VAL A 66 -0.44 5.63 -9.29
C VAL A 66 -1.45 4.49 -9.30
N GLY A 67 -2.22 4.32 -10.39
CA GLY A 67 -3.12 3.19 -10.58
C GLY A 67 -2.40 1.84 -10.55
N GLN A 68 -1.21 1.74 -11.13
CA GLN A 68 -0.37 0.54 -11.07
C GLN A 68 0.08 0.22 -9.63
N VAL A 69 0.47 1.25 -8.86
CA VAL A 69 0.83 1.08 -7.43
C VAL A 69 -0.37 0.58 -6.63
N HIS A 70 -1.55 1.17 -6.81
CA HIS A 70 -2.76 0.73 -6.11
C HIS A 70 -3.15 -0.71 -6.47
N LYS A 71 -3.10 -1.06 -7.76
CA LYS A 71 -3.36 -2.42 -8.24
C LYS A 71 -2.43 -3.42 -7.57
N TYR A 72 -1.13 -3.12 -7.57
CA TYR A 72 -0.14 -3.94 -6.88
C TYR A 72 -0.43 -4.08 -5.39
N SER A 73 -0.72 -2.98 -4.69
CA SER A 73 -1.03 -3.00 -3.26
C SER A 73 -2.23 -3.90 -2.96
N VAL A 74 -3.34 -3.77 -3.70
CA VAL A 74 -4.52 -4.62 -3.52
C VAL A 74 -4.19 -6.09 -3.75
N ASP A 75 -3.42 -6.41 -4.79
CA ASP A 75 -3.05 -7.80 -5.08
C ASP A 75 -2.05 -8.37 -4.07
N LEU A 76 -1.22 -7.52 -3.43
CA LEU A 76 -0.36 -7.92 -2.32
C LEU A 76 -1.19 -8.24 -1.08
N TYR A 77 -2.14 -7.37 -0.69
CA TYR A 77 -3.00 -7.61 0.50
C TYR A 77 -3.75 -8.93 0.41
N LYS A 78 -4.18 -9.36 -0.78
CA LYS A 78 -4.83 -10.67 -0.99
C LYS A 78 -3.94 -11.88 -0.67
N LYS A 79 -2.61 -11.72 -0.75
CA LYS A 79 -1.63 -12.81 -0.61
C LYS A 79 -0.92 -12.81 0.75
N LEU A 80 -0.92 -11.68 1.45
CA LEU A 80 -0.14 -11.51 2.68
C LEU A 80 -0.53 -12.52 3.76
N GLU A 81 -1.83 -12.79 3.95
CA GLU A 81 -2.27 -13.75 4.96
C GLU A 81 -1.76 -15.16 4.69
N GLU A 82 -1.76 -15.62 3.44
CA GLU A 82 -1.18 -16.89 3.03
C GLU A 82 0.34 -16.90 3.23
N GLU A 83 1.02 -15.80 2.89
CA GLU A 83 2.48 -15.70 2.97
C GLU A 83 3.00 -15.63 4.41
N THR A 84 2.28 -14.96 5.31
CA THR A 84 2.75 -14.70 6.68
C THR A 84 2.01 -15.49 7.75
N GLY A 85 0.91 -16.16 7.41
CA GLY A 85 0.02 -16.82 8.37
C GLY A 85 -0.68 -15.85 9.33
N GLN A 86 -0.69 -14.55 9.03
CA GLN A 86 -1.28 -13.51 9.88
C GLN A 86 -2.49 -12.89 9.18
N PRO A 87 -3.67 -12.86 9.83
CA PRO A 87 -4.85 -12.22 9.27
C PRO A 87 -4.59 -10.73 8.98
N VAL A 88 -4.93 -10.28 7.78
CA VAL A 88 -4.75 -8.87 7.36
C VAL A 88 -6.05 -8.07 7.37
N GLY A 89 -7.19 -8.73 7.59
CA GLY A 89 -8.51 -8.07 7.62
C GLY A 89 -8.97 -7.51 6.28
N PHE A 90 -8.48 -8.05 5.15
CA PHE A 90 -8.83 -7.57 3.82
C PHE A 90 -10.23 -8.02 3.41
N ALA A 91 -11.11 -7.05 3.11
CA ALA A 91 -12.45 -7.29 2.59
C ALA A 91 -12.63 -6.66 1.20
N GLN A 92 -12.92 -7.48 0.19
CA GLN A 92 -13.15 -7.01 -1.18
C GLN A 92 -14.62 -6.59 -1.37
N VAL A 93 -14.93 -5.33 -1.06
CA VAL A 93 -16.30 -4.78 -1.10
C VAL A 93 -16.61 -3.91 -2.33
N GLY A 94 -15.64 -3.73 -3.23
CA GLY A 94 -15.77 -2.83 -4.38
C GLY A 94 -15.62 -1.35 -4.00
N ASN A 95 -15.78 -0.47 -4.99
CA ASN A 95 -15.73 0.99 -4.81
C ASN A 95 -16.86 1.63 -5.62
N LEU A 96 -17.63 2.53 -5.01
CA LEU A 96 -18.68 3.30 -5.68
C LEU A 96 -18.35 4.79 -5.60
N ARG A 97 -18.47 5.48 -6.73
CA ARG A 97 -18.41 6.94 -6.80
C ARG A 97 -19.68 7.49 -7.41
N LEU A 98 -20.18 8.58 -6.85
CA LEU A 98 -21.40 9.26 -7.28
C LEU A 98 -21.02 10.50 -8.08
N ALA A 99 -21.67 10.70 -9.22
CA ALA A 99 -21.66 11.97 -9.93
C ALA A 99 -22.99 12.66 -9.69
N MET A 100 -22.93 13.94 -9.33
CA MET A 100 -24.13 14.75 -9.05
C MET A 100 -24.40 15.79 -10.15
N ASN A 101 -23.57 15.81 -11.19
CA ASN A 101 -23.68 16.67 -12.36
C ASN A 101 -22.88 16.06 -13.53
N ASP A 102 -23.07 16.62 -14.71
CA ASP A 102 -22.47 16.13 -15.95
C ASP A 102 -20.96 16.35 -15.97
N ASP A 103 -20.45 17.47 -15.45
CA ASP A 103 -19.02 17.74 -15.33
C ASP A 103 -18.29 16.63 -14.54
N ARG A 104 -18.91 16.11 -13.48
CA ARG A 104 -18.36 15.01 -12.70
C ARG A 104 -18.41 13.69 -13.47
N MET A 105 -19.44 13.47 -14.28
CA MET A 105 -19.52 12.30 -15.15
C MET A 105 -18.41 12.31 -16.21
N ASP A 106 -18.08 13.48 -16.77
CA ASP A 106 -16.97 13.65 -17.71
C ASP A 106 -15.62 13.26 -17.08
N GLU A 107 -15.37 13.67 -15.82
CA GLU A 107 -14.20 13.21 -15.04
C GLU A 107 -14.18 11.68 -14.91
N TYR A 108 -15.33 11.05 -14.69
CA TYR A 108 -15.42 9.60 -14.54
C TYR A 108 -15.24 8.84 -15.87
N TYR A 109 -15.61 9.43 -17.01
CA TYR A 109 -15.27 8.87 -18.31
C TYR A 109 -13.75 8.89 -18.56
N GLN A 110 -13.08 9.99 -18.21
CA GLN A 110 -11.62 10.06 -18.27
C GLN A 110 -10.97 9.01 -17.35
N TYR A 111 -11.46 8.89 -16.12
CA TYR A 111 -11.00 7.85 -15.22
C TYR A 111 -11.19 6.44 -15.79
N ALA A 112 -12.37 6.13 -16.35
CA ALA A 112 -12.65 4.81 -16.92
C ALA A 112 -11.70 4.48 -18.08
N ALA A 113 -11.33 5.48 -18.88
CA ALA A 113 -10.30 5.33 -19.91
C ALA A 113 -8.94 4.94 -19.30
N THR A 114 -8.47 5.64 -18.26
CA THR A 114 -7.23 5.26 -17.56
C THR A 114 -7.35 3.87 -16.94
N ALA A 115 -8.44 3.57 -16.24
CA ALA A 115 -8.68 2.29 -15.58
C ALA A 115 -8.60 1.11 -16.57
N LYS A 116 -9.15 1.28 -17.78
CA LYS A 116 -9.06 0.28 -18.85
C LYS A 116 -7.61 -0.04 -19.24
N THR A 117 -6.73 0.96 -19.28
CA THR A 117 -5.30 0.74 -19.64
C THR A 117 -4.52 -0.06 -18.60
N ILE A 118 -4.98 -0.08 -17.34
CA ILE A 118 -4.35 -0.83 -16.24
C ILE A 118 -5.10 -2.13 -15.90
N GLY A 119 -6.17 -2.45 -16.64
CA GLY A 119 -6.98 -3.66 -16.45
C GLY A 119 -7.89 -3.61 -15.23
N ILE A 120 -8.33 -2.42 -14.81
CA ILE A 120 -9.31 -2.24 -13.74
C ILE A 120 -10.71 -2.19 -14.36
N ASN A 121 -11.60 -3.05 -13.87
CA ASN A 121 -12.99 -3.09 -14.32
C ASN A 121 -13.78 -1.90 -13.75
N VAL A 122 -14.44 -1.15 -14.63
CA VAL A 122 -15.31 -0.02 -14.27
C VAL A 122 -16.67 -0.27 -14.90
N LYS A 123 -17.72 -0.19 -14.09
CA LYS A 123 -19.10 -0.31 -14.53
C LYS A 123 -19.83 1.00 -14.24
N PHE A 124 -20.33 1.64 -15.29
CA PHE A 124 -21.31 2.71 -15.15
C PHE A 124 -22.68 2.09 -14.86
N LEU A 125 -23.39 2.65 -13.88
CA LEU A 125 -24.69 2.19 -13.41
C LEU A 125 -25.80 3.12 -13.89
#